data_AF-A0A665W7N3-F1
#
_entry.id   AF-A0A665W7N3-F1
#
_cell.length_a   1.000
_cell.length_b   1.000
_cell.length_c   1.000
_cell.angle_alpha   90.00
_cell.angle_beta   90.00
_cell.angle_gamma   90.00
#
_symmetry.space_group_name_H-M   'P 1'
#
loop_
_entity.id
_entity.type
_entity.pdbx_description
1 polymer ?
#
loop_
_entity_poly.entity_id
_entity_poly.type
_entity_poly.pdbx_seq_one_letter_code
_entity_poly.pdbx_strand_id
1 'polypeptide(L)'
;MSHKTQLPSRERALRGREDKMNVAGLTGHTEVVRVVFSPKDISLEELLKRFWEAHDPTQGMRQQNDHGTQYRSAIYTFSSAQQDIAIKSKRAFQQELDRKGYGPITTEILEGQQFYYAEDYHQQYLKKVPKGYCGLKGTGVSCPIGASKDEL
;
A
#
# COMPACT_ATOMS: atom_id res chain seq x y z
N MET A 1 7.49 31.29 3.16
CA MET A 1 7.60 31.26 1.67
C MET A 1 8.09 29.88 1.30
N SER A 2 7.24 29.05 0.67
CA SER A 2 7.60 27.67 0.32
C SER A 2 8.18 27.67 -1.09
N HIS A 3 9.49 27.37 -1.22
CA HIS A 3 10.13 27.17 -2.51
C HIS A 3 9.60 25.86 -3.11
N LYS A 4 8.65 25.97 -4.04
CA LYS A 4 8.31 24.88 -4.96
C LYS A 4 9.42 24.81 -6.01
N THR A 5 10.36 23.89 -5.84
CA THR A 5 11.30 23.53 -6.92
C THR A 5 10.49 22.84 -8.02
N GLN A 6 10.19 23.58 -9.08
CA GLN A 6 9.44 23.06 -10.22
C GLN A 6 10.38 22.21 -11.07
N LEU A 7 10.10 20.91 -11.17
CA LEU A 7 10.92 19.99 -11.95
C LEU A 7 10.96 20.37 -13.44
N PRO A 8 12.07 20.13 -14.16
CA PRO A 8 12.21 20.48 -15.57
C PRO A 8 11.13 19.85 -16.44
N SER A 9 10.72 20.55 -17.50
CA SER A 9 9.62 20.17 -18.40
C SER A 9 9.78 18.80 -19.07
N ARG A 10 11.01 18.34 -19.33
CA ARG A 10 11.28 16.99 -19.85
C ARG A 10 10.98 15.88 -18.83
N GLU A 11 11.28 16.09 -17.55
CA GLU A 11 10.98 15.11 -16.51
C GLU A 11 9.48 15.01 -16.20
N ARG A 12 8.73 16.12 -16.34
CA ARG A 12 7.27 16.09 -16.28
C ARG A 12 6.66 15.25 -17.41
N ALA A 13 7.17 15.39 -18.63
CA ALA A 13 6.68 14.65 -19.79
C ALA A 13 7.05 13.15 -19.78
N LEU A 14 8.08 12.76 -19.04
CA LEU A 14 8.42 11.35 -18.80
C LEU A 14 7.51 10.74 -17.74
N ARG A 15 7.31 11.43 -16.61
CA ARG A 15 6.37 11.00 -15.56
C ARG A 15 4.93 10.85 -16.07
N GLY A 16 4.43 11.82 -16.85
CA GLY A 16 3.10 11.72 -17.44
C GLY A 16 2.96 10.62 -18.51
N ARG A 17 4.07 10.11 -19.07
CA ARG A 17 4.06 8.92 -19.94
C ARG A 17 4.10 7.63 -19.13
N GLU A 18 4.90 7.59 -18.07
CA GLU A 18 4.98 6.45 -17.14
C GLU A 18 3.65 6.20 -16.43
N ASP A 19 2.99 7.24 -15.93
CA ASP A 19 1.68 7.13 -15.27
C ASP A 19 0.61 6.60 -16.25
N LYS A 20 0.59 7.08 -17.50
CA LYS A 20 -0.30 6.53 -18.55
C LYS A 20 -0.01 5.07 -18.86
N MET A 21 1.25 4.66 -18.84
CA MET A 21 1.67 3.30 -19.12
C MET A 21 1.40 2.36 -17.94
N ASN A 22 1.42 2.89 -16.71
CA ASN A 22 0.97 2.21 -15.49
C ASN A 22 -0.55 1.96 -15.53
N VAL A 23 -1.34 2.96 -15.90
CA VAL A 23 -2.79 2.80 -16.11
C VAL A 23 -3.09 1.73 -17.16
N ALA A 24 -2.27 1.63 -18.21
CA ALA A 24 -2.38 0.60 -19.24
C ALA A 24 -1.84 -0.79 -18.79
N GLY A 25 -1.25 -0.92 -17.60
CA GLY A 25 -0.71 -2.17 -17.06
C GLY A 25 0.58 -2.65 -17.73
N LEU A 26 1.26 -1.80 -18.52
CA LEU A 26 2.38 -2.20 -19.38
C LEU A 26 3.76 -2.08 -18.71
N THR A 27 3.82 -1.56 -17.50
CA THR A 27 5.09 -1.29 -16.78
C THR A 27 5.43 -2.34 -15.73
N GLY A 28 4.45 -3.15 -15.31
CA GLY A 28 4.59 -4.06 -14.16
C GLY A 28 4.62 -3.35 -12.79
N HIS A 29 4.46 -2.02 -12.74
CA HIS A 29 4.36 -1.27 -11.49
C HIS A 29 3.09 -1.63 -10.70
N THR A 30 3.07 -1.25 -9.43
CA THR A 30 1.86 -1.21 -8.60
C THR A 30 1.77 0.12 -7.88
N GLU A 31 0.54 0.59 -7.67
CA GLU A 31 0.28 1.77 -6.89
C GLU A 31 0.65 1.50 -5.42
N VAL A 32 1.49 2.35 -4.86
CA VAL A 32 1.96 2.26 -3.48
C VAL A 32 1.99 3.63 -2.83
N VAL A 33 1.79 3.66 -1.51
CA VAL A 33 1.98 4.85 -0.69
C VAL A 33 3.28 4.71 0.09
N ARG A 34 4.19 5.68 -0.07
CA ARG A 34 5.39 5.76 0.77
C ARG A 34 5.03 6.37 2.12
N VAL A 35 5.06 5.55 3.18
CA VAL A 35 4.79 5.99 4.55
C VAL A 35 6.12 6.28 5.26
N VAL A 36 6.25 7.48 5.81
CA VAL A 36 7.36 7.88 6.68
C VAL A 36 6.79 8.08 8.08
N PHE A 37 7.37 7.40 9.07
CA PHE A 37 6.86 7.38 10.44
C PHE A 37 7.99 7.40 11.47
N SER A 38 7.64 7.76 12.70
CA SER A 38 8.54 7.73 13.85
C SER A 38 8.21 6.49 14.70
N PRO A 39 9.17 5.56 14.90
CA PRO A 39 8.94 4.37 15.73
C PRO A 39 8.64 4.66 17.20
N LYS A 40 8.85 5.91 17.66
CA LYS A 40 8.49 6.35 19.02
C LYS A 40 6.99 6.62 19.17
N ASP A 41 6.32 6.92 18.06
CA ASP A 41 4.91 7.35 18.04
C ASP A 41 3.99 6.25 17.50
N ILE A 42 4.49 5.43 16.55
CA ILE A 42 3.74 4.31 15.98
C ILE A 42 4.71 3.19 15.56
N SER A 43 4.36 1.95 15.90
CA SER A 43 5.13 0.78 15.49
C SER A 43 4.86 0.38 14.03
N LEU A 44 5.79 -0.36 13.43
CA LEU A 44 5.56 -0.95 12.12
C LEU A 44 4.38 -1.94 12.14
N GLU A 45 4.19 -2.66 13.25
CA GLU A 45 3.10 -3.64 13.40
C GLU A 45 1.73 -2.96 13.39
N GLU A 46 1.60 -1.80 14.01
CA GLU A 46 0.38 -0.99 13.95
C GLU A 46 0.09 -0.48 12.52
N LEU A 47 1.13 -0.04 11.79
CA LEU A 47 0.96 0.34 10.38
C LEU A 47 0.53 -0.85 9.51
N LEU A 48 1.14 -2.01 9.73
CA LEU A 48 0.77 -3.25 9.04
C LEU A 48 -0.66 -3.67 9.38
N LYS A 49 -1.09 -3.50 10.64
CA LYS A 49 -2.46 -3.79 11.06
C LYS A 49 -3.45 -2.96 10.24
N ARG A 50 -3.20 -1.65 10.13
CA ARG A 50 -4.02 -0.76 9.29
C ARG A 50 -3.99 -1.17 7.82
N PHE A 51 -2.82 -1.54 7.30
CA PHE A 51 -2.72 -2.03 5.93
C PHE A 51 -3.61 -3.24 5.69
N TRP A 52 -3.53 -4.27 6.53
CA TRP A 52 -4.31 -5.50 6.41
C TRP A 52 -5.83 -5.27 6.51
N GLU A 53 -6.25 -4.37 7.40
CA GLU A 53 -7.67 -4.06 7.63
C GLU A 53 -8.28 -3.12 6.58
N ALA A 54 -7.46 -2.36 5.83
CA ALA A 54 -7.93 -1.32 4.91
C ALA A 54 -8.33 -1.82 3.51
N HIS A 55 -7.96 -3.04 3.12
CA HIS A 55 -8.23 -3.58 1.79
C HIS A 55 -8.45 -5.10 1.81
N ASP A 56 -8.84 -5.69 0.68
CA ASP A 56 -8.88 -7.14 0.51
C ASP A 56 -7.55 -7.65 -0.10
N PRO A 57 -6.70 -8.35 0.67
CA PRO A 57 -5.39 -8.81 0.20
C PRO A 57 -5.43 -10.13 -0.59
N THR A 58 -6.62 -10.67 -0.87
CA THR A 58 -6.80 -11.98 -1.53
C THR A 58 -7.17 -11.88 -3.02
N GLN A 59 -7.26 -10.66 -3.54
CA GLN A 59 -7.83 -10.38 -4.86
C GLN A 59 -6.84 -10.44 -6.03
N GLY A 60 -5.54 -10.64 -5.77
CA GLY A 60 -4.52 -10.76 -6.82
C GLY A 60 -4.29 -9.43 -7.54
N MET A 61 -4.47 -9.44 -8.87
CA MET A 61 -4.26 -8.27 -9.74
C MET A 61 -5.51 -7.39 -9.81
N ARG A 62 -6.09 -7.09 -8.64
CA ARG A 62 -7.33 -6.33 -8.49
C ARG A 62 -7.47 -5.78 -7.07
N GLN A 63 -8.11 -4.62 -6.94
CA GLN A 63 -8.72 -4.17 -5.70
C GLN A 63 -10.15 -3.68 -5.97
N GLN A 64 -11.14 -4.39 -5.43
CA GLN A 64 -12.56 -4.12 -5.67
C GLN A 64 -12.86 -4.01 -7.18
N ASN A 65 -13.35 -2.86 -7.64
CA ASN A 65 -13.68 -2.62 -9.05
C ASN A 65 -12.46 -2.22 -9.89
N ASP A 66 -11.29 -2.06 -9.27
CA ASP A 66 -10.06 -1.62 -9.93
C ASP A 66 -9.25 -2.86 -10.37
N HIS A 67 -9.28 -3.17 -11.65
CA HIS A 67 -8.64 -4.35 -12.26
C HIS A 67 -7.31 -3.99 -12.93
N GLY A 68 -6.27 -4.78 -12.67
CA GLY A 68 -4.96 -4.61 -13.27
C GLY A 68 -3.81 -4.91 -12.31
N THR A 69 -2.64 -5.20 -12.87
CA THR A 69 -1.43 -5.48 -12.07
C THR A 69 -1.05 -4.29 -11.18
N GLN A 70 -1.43 -3.08 -11.59
CA GLN A 70 -1.20 -1.85 -10.85
C GLN A 70 -1.99 -1.72 -9.53
N TYR A 71 -2.98 -2.58 -9.31
CA TYR A 71 -3.83 -2.56 -8.11
C TYR A 71 -3.59 -3.76 -7.18
N ARG A 72 -2.50 -4.51 -7.38
CA ARG A 72 -2.17 -5.64 -6.53
C ARG A 72 -1.78 -5.17 -5.13
N SER A 73 -2.12 -5.99 -4.13
CA SER A 73 -1.65 -5.78 -2.76
C SER A 73 -0.13 -5.95 -2.69
N ALA A 74 0.58 -4.99 -2.10
CA ALA A 74 2.03 -5.04 -1.98
C ALA A 74 2.55 -4.32 -0.71
N ILE A 75 3.63 -4.86 -0.14
CA ILE A 75 4.42 -4.26 0.94
C ILE A 75 5.87 -4.24 0.48
N TYR A 76 6.45 -3.04 0.38
CA TYR A 76 7.86 -2.85 0.10
C TYR A 76 8.58 -2.27 1.30
N THR A 77 9.66 -2.94 1.71
CA THR A 77 10.41 -2.63 2.94
C THR A 77 11.80 -2.09 2.63
N PHE A 78 12.42 -1.45 3.62
CA PHE A 78 13.76 -0.85 3.49
C PHE A 78 14.85 -1.66 4.21
N SER A 79 14.50 -2.77 4.85
CA SER A 79 15.46 -3.66 5.51
C SER A 79 14.85 -5.04 5.74
N SER A 80 15.70 -6.04 5.86
CA SER A 80 15.33 -7.42 6.15
C SER A 80 14.53 -7.55 7.45
N ALA A 81 14.87 -6.77 8.47
CA ALA A 81 14.14 -6.76 9.74
C ALA A 81 12.66 -6.31 9.57
N GLN A 82 12.42 -5.30 8.72
CA GLN A 82 11.05 -4.89 8.39
C GLN A 82 10.34 -5.95 7.54
N GLN A 83 11.05 -6.58 6.61
CA GLN A 83 10.52 -7.66 5.78
C GLN A 83 10.06 -8.85 6.64
N ASP A 84 10.86 -9.25 7.64
CA ASP A 84 10.52 -10.33 8.56
C ASP A 84 9.25 -10.01 9.38
N ILE A 85 9.10 -8.77 9.84
CA ILE A 85 7.90 -8.31 10.54
C ILE A 85 6.68 -8.36 9.59
N ALA A 86 6.84 -7.90 8.35
CA ALA A 86 5.78 -7.97 7.33
C ALA A 86 5.37 -9.42 7.02
N ILE A 87 6.32 -10.33 6.86
CA ILE A 87 6.05 -11.76 6.61
C ILE A 87 5.33 -12.39 7.80
N LYS A 88 5.76 -12.11 9.03
CA LYS A 88 5.08 -12.58 10.25
C LYS A 88 3.65 -12.05 10.31
N SER A 89 3.45 -10.77 9.99
CA SER A 89 2.11 -10.16 9.97
C SER A 89 1.19 -10.79 8.91
N LYS A 90 1.71 -11.10 7.71
CA LYS A 90 0.98 -11.80 6.66
C LYS A 90 0.50 -13.17 7.14
N ARG A 91 1.38 -13.93 7.82
CA ARG A 91 1.02 -15.26 8.37
C ARG A 91 -0.07 -15.14 9.43
N ALA A 92 0.03 -14.17 10.33
CA ALA A 92 -0.97 -13.95 11.37
C ALA A 92 -2.33 -13.56 10.77
N PHE A 93 -2.36 -12.67 9.78
CA PHE A 93 -3.61 -12.27 9.14
C PHE A 93 -4.22 -13.36 8.27
N GLN A 94 -3.40 -14.18 7.59
CA GLN A 94 -3.88 -15.32 6.81
C GLN A 94 -4.73 -16.27 7.68
N GLN A 95 -4.31 -16.54 8.91
CA GLN A 95 -5.06 -17.42 9.82
C GLN A 95 -6.47 -16.89 10.11
N GLU A 96 -6.63 -15.57 10.25
CA GLU A 96 -7.95 -14.98 10.46
C GLU A 96 -8.79 -14.96 9.18
N LEU A 97 -8.17 -14.76 8.02
CA LEU A 97 -8.83 -14.85 6.72
C LEU A 97 -9.32 -16.27 6.43
N ASP A 98 -8.51 -17.29 6.73
CA ASP A 98 -8.87 -18.71 6.58
C ASP A 98 -10.11 -19.05 7.42
N ARG A 99 -10.16 -18.59 8.68
CA ARG A 99 -11.33 -18.77 9.56
C ARG A 99 -12.60 -18.11 9.02
N LYS A 100 -12.46 -17.11 8.15
CA LYS A 100 -13.56 -16.38 7.53
C LYS A 100 -13.86 -16.86 6.11
N GLY A 101 -13.17 -17.90 5.64
CA GLY A 101 -13.41 -18.51 4.33
C GLY A 101 -12.83 -17.73 3.15
N TYR A 102 -11.88 -16.82 3.39
CA TYR A 102 -11.17 -16.13 2.32
C TYR A 102 -10.08 -17.02 1.70
N GLY A 103 -9.63 -16.65 0.51
CA GLY A 103 -8.54 -17.31 -0.18
C GLY A 103 -7.15 -16.95 0.36
N PRO A 104 -6.07 -17.48 -0.25
CA PRO A 104 -4.71 -17.14 0.13
C PRO A 104 -4.41 -15.66 -0.14
N ILE A 105 -3.65 -15.04 0.76
CA ILE A 105 -3.13 -13.68 0.62
C ILE A 105 -2.17 -13.62 -0.57
N THR A 106 -2.54 -12.77 -1.51
CA THR A 106 -1.78 -12.48 -2.73
C THR A 106 -0.76 -11.34 -2.57
N THR A 107 -0.71 -10.70 -1.40
CA THR A 107 0.22 -9.60 -1.11
C THR A 107 1.67 -9.97 -1.39
N GLU A 108 2.30 -9.19 -2.27
CA GLU A 108 3.72 -9.22 -2.56
C GLU A 108 4.51 -8.56 -1.43
N ILE A 109 5.59 -9.18 -0.95
CA ILE A 109 6.45 -8.61 0.10
C ILE A 109 7.90 -8.65 -0.34
N LEU A 110 8.46 -7.49 -0.69
CA LEU A 110 9.83 -7.37 -1.20
C LEU A 110 10.60 -6.27 -0.45
N GLU A 111 11.93 -6.32 -0.54
CA GLU A 111 12.83 -5.28 -0.02
C GLU A 111 13.39 -4.44 -1.18
N GLY A 112 13.71 -3.18 -0.92
CA GLY A 112 14.60 -2.39 -1.77
C GLY A 112 14.05 -2.02 -3.15
N GLN A 113 12.72 -2.01 -3.29
CA GLN A 113 12.08 -1.67 -4.57
C GLN A 113 12.27 -0.18 -4.91
N GLN A 114 12.47 0.09 -6.20
CA GLN A 114 12.57 1.46 -6.69
C GLN A 114 11.20 2.15 -6.61
N PHE A 115 11.19 3.38 -6.10
CA PHE A 115 9.98 4.18 -5.93
C PHE A 115 9.98 5.39 -6.87
N TYR A 116 8.87 5.58 -7.58
CA TYR A 116 8.63 6.72 -8.44
C TYR A 116 7.46 7.53 -7.90
N TYR A 117 7.63 8.85 -7.78
CA TYR A 117 6.54 9.73 -7.41
C TYR A 117 5.54 9.85 -8.56
N ALA A 118 4.29 9.50 -8.30
CA ALA A 118 3.17 9.87 -9.16
C ALA A 118 3.04 11.40 -9.27
N GLU A 119 2.36 11.87 -10.32
CA GLU A 119 2.08 13.29 -10.54
C GLU A 119 1.46 14.01 -9.31
N ASP A 120 1.72 15.32 -9.19
CA ASP A 120 1.28 16.13 -8.03
C ASP A 120 -0.23 16.07 -7.79
N TYR A 121 -1.02 15.87 -8.84
CA TYR A 121 -2.47 15.68 -8.75
C TYR A 121 -2.85 14.54 -7.79
N HIS A 122 -2.13 13.42 -7.85
CA HIS A 122 -2.37 12.25 -6.99
C HIS A 122 -1.89 12.45 -5.56
N GLN A 123 -0.94 13.35 -5.34
CA GLN A 123 -0.37 13.62 -4.01
C GLN A 123 -1.42 14.31 -3.13
N GLN A 124 -1.74 13.66 -2.00
CA GLN A 124 -2.75 14.11 -1.04
C GLN A 124 -4.12 14.38 -1.71
N TYR A 125 -4.48 13.58 -2.71
CA TYR A 125 -5.69 13.76 -3.51
C TYR A 125 -6.95 13.92 -2.66
N LEU A 126 -7.21 13.04 -1.70
CA LEU A 126 -8.42 13.11 -0.85
C LEU A 126 -8.42 14.32 0.10
N LYS A 127 -7.27 14.92 0.40
CA LYS A 127 -7.23 16.21 1.12
C LYS A 127 -7.63 17.38 0.20
N LYS A 128 -7.25 17.31 -1.08
CA LYS A 128 -7.60 18.30 -2.11
C LYS A 128 -9.05 18.15 -2.57
N VAL A 129 -9.55 16.92 -2.63
CA VAL A 129 -10.90 16.54 -3.06
C VAL A 129 -11.54 15.67 -1.96
N PRO A 130 -12.13 16.27 -0.91
CA PRO A 130 -12.63 15.55 0.27
C PRO A 130 -13.71 14.49 0.01
N LYS A 131 -14.41 14.57 -1.13
CA LYS A 131 -15.40 13.60 -1.59
C LYS A 131 -14.94 12.87 -2.86
N GLY A 132 -13.64 12.87 -3.12
CA GLY A 132 -13.04 12.16 -4.24
C GLY A 132 -13.23 10.65 -4.08
N TYR A 133 -13.09 9.94 -5.19
CA TYR A 133 -13.17 8.48 -5.18
C TYR A 133 -12.11 7.87 -4.24
N CYS A 134 -12.55 6.94 -3.40
CA CYS A 134 -11.72 6.10 -2.57
C CYS A 134 -12.29 4.68 -2.64
N GLY A 135 -11.62 3.80 -3.39
CA GLY A 135 -12.03 2.40 -3.57
C GLY A 135 -11.62 1.46 -2.44
N LEU A 136 -10.97 1.97 -1.39
CA LEU A 136 -10.47 1.14 -0.29
C LEU A 136 -11.62 0.57 0.53
N LYS A 137 -11.74 -0.76 0.50
CA LYS A 137 -12.68 -1.51 1.32
C LYS A 137 -12.01 -2.78 1.81
N GLY A 138 -11.85 -2.86 3.13
CA GLY A 138 -11.32 -4.02 3.82
C GLY A 138 -12.25 -5.24 3.77
N THR A 139 -11.72 -6.38 4.18
CA THR A 139 -12.46 -7.65 4.34
C THR A 139 -13.42 -7.64 5.53
N GLY A 140 -13.31 -6.66 6.43
CA GLY A 140 -14.00 -6.62 7.72
C GLY A 140 -13.40 -7.56 8.78
N VAL A 141 -12.26 -8.21 8.49
CA VAL A 141 -11.54 -9.08 9.42
C VAL A 141 -10.55 -8.26 10.23
N SER A 142 -10.56 -8.45 11.56
CA SER A 142 -9.61 -7.79 12.48
C SER A 142 -8.24 -8.45 12.39
N CYS A 143 -7.18 -7.65 12.30
CA CYS A 143 -5.82 -8.17 12.25
C CYS A 143 -5.25 -8.31 13.69
N PRO A 144 -4.74 -9.50 14.06
CA PRO A 144 -4.40 -9.81 15.45
C PRO A 144 -3.04 -9.27 15.90
N ILE A 145 -2.27 -8.66 14.99
CA ILE A 145 -0.95 -8.12 15.31
C ILE A 145 -1.07 -6.79 16.06
N GLY A 146 -0.05 -6.45 16.87
CA GLY A 146 0.00 -5.18 17.59
C GLY A 146 -1.02 -5.05 18.73
N ALA A 147 -1.68 -6.13 19.14
CA ALA A 147 -2.36 -6.15 20.44
C ALA A 147 -1.27 -6.14 21.52
N SER A 148 -1.17 -5.04 22.26
CA SER A 148 -0.39 -4.96 23.49
C SER A 148 -0.84 -6.09 24.42
N LYS A 149 0.12 -6.76 25.06
CA LYS A 149 -0.11 -7.88 25.99
C LYS A 149 -0.87 -7.52 27.29
N ASP A 150 -1.54 -6.37 27.34
CA ASP A 150 -2.15 -5.83 28.56
C ASP A 150 -3.70 -5.86 28.58
N GLU A 151 -4.35 -6.57 27.66
CA GLU A 151 -5.83 -6.67 27.61
C GLU A 151 -6.40 -8.10 27.64
N LEU A 152 -5.72 -9.04 28.31
CA LEU A 152 -6.30 -10.34 28.70
C LEU A 152 -5.89 -10.73 30.12
#